data_AF-A0A9E3BAI7-F1
#
_entry.id   AF-A0A9E3BAI7-F1
#
_cell.length_a   1.000
_cell.length_b   1.000
_cell.length_c   1.000
_cell.angle_alpha   90.00
_cell.angle_beta   90.00
_cell.angle_gamma   90.00
#
_symmetry.space_group_name_H-M   'P 1'
#
loop_
_entity.id
_entity.type
_entity.pdbx_description
1 polymer ?
#
loop_
_entity_poly.entity_id
_entity_poly.type
_entity_poly.pdbx_seq_one_letter_code
_entity_poly.pdbx_strand_id
1 'polypeptide(L)'
;MTLQTPARTLAAVSLVLLGSGLHAPAQTIPSDAQQTCTVSPSTFAGWFASGTPSVNGVVNPANSIAFQPSSNCAFFTWSEQMFLWLTSPTTAQYGGTGHIFDSNAFYQVVPGPNGTLRFLQNPSLTKLNFALRAEKPGPNGLPIIFDKNNVRHEIVPTKLSAAGKPMLGGVEIAKASFDRSGRLLLLNKAGKPFKPNLSMLAAPNGQPSRVMKLIVNKKAVFVDANGNPIIPDQGQAGGGGVLISQSGSLVYYATFVNDVFAYFLTQIKNSNGGNTPPGQQFPTTQQQLDSIVAYAAAHGVKFPDPDALAIETKTSWVDAATLPNASQYVTVNAIVPTYNTSNPNKWTPNGTKSATLALVGIHVVGSATNHPEMIWSTFEHLGNAPNSAYSYVNLQGQIVNVPQDTSGAWLFCRMNCSAPFNDELAEYSAPNIVSPTGVTQPIGPSNTIRWHAWGAAYNTSPNADATSPQSNSLVISINNSVMGQIPNGDIRKNYLFTGSTWTNSGVEPNNPFYGNPNPVPAPSFPPGNEIGTSQISNASMETYQQGTSDNTFGQYGNCFQCHNTTTATPPTTPSVQISHIWSSLQPLMVQ
;
A
#
# COMPACT_ATOMS: atom_id res chain seq x y z
N MET A 1 -40.68 -7.85 -82.94
CA MET A 1 -39.23 -7.87 -82.67
C MET A 1 -39.02 -7.28 -81.28
N THR A 2 -38.63 -8.14 -80.36
CA THR A 2 -38.55 -7.91 -78.91
C THR A 2 -37.44 -6.91 -78.56
N LEU A 3 -37.81 -5.80 -77.93
CA LEU A 3 -36.90 -4.79 -77.38
C LEU A 3 -36.51 -5.18 -75.95
N GLN A 4 -35.22 -5.47 -75.72
CA GLN A 4 -34.62 -5.61 -74.40
C GLN A 4 -33.91 -4.31 -74.00
N THR A 5 -34.24 -3.80 -72.81
CA THR A 5 -33.60 -2.69 -72.10
C THR A 5 -32.40 -3.16 -71.25
N PRO A 6 -31.43 -2.28 -70.92
CA PRO A 6 -30.12 -2.67 -70.40
C PRO A 6 -30.11 -2.96 -68.89
N ALA A 7 -29.19 -3.84 -68.49
CA ALA A 7 -28.95 -4.28 -67.12
C ALA A 7 -28.41 -3.14 -66.22
N ARG A 8 -28.97 -3.02 -65.01
CA ARG A 8 -28.48 -2.16 -63.93
C ARG A 8 -27.56 -2.97 -63.01
N THR A 9 -26.35 -2.47 -62.81
CA THR A 9 -25.34 -2.96 -61.86
C THR A 9 -25.79 -2.64 -60.43
N LEU A 10 -25.99 -3.64 -59.58
CA LEU A 10 -26.17 -3.44 -58.12
C LEU A 10 -24.80 -3.22 -57.49
N ALA A 11 -24.58 -2.05 -56.90
CA ALA A 11 -23.49 -1.79 -55.98
C ALA A 11 -23.85 -2.36 -54.59
N ALA A 12 -23.05 -3.30 -54.09
CA ALA A 12 -23.15 -3.81 -52.74
C ALA A 12 -22.71 -2.71 -51.74
N VAL A 13 -23.64 -2.25 -50.91
CA VAL A 13 -23.35 -1.36 -49.78
C VAL A 13 -22.84 -2.24 -48.65
N SER A 14 -21.52 -2.24 -48.44
CA SER A 14 -20.88 -2.81 -47.26
C SER A 14 -21.25 -1.98 -46.05
N LEU A 15 -22.13 -2.51 -45.19
CA LEU A 15 -22.46 -1.94 -43.90
C LEU A 15 -21.24 -2.08 -42.98
N VAL A 16 -20.47 -1.00 -42.83
CA VAL A 16 -19.42 -0.91 -41.80
C VAL A 16 -20.10 -0.86 -40.45
N LEU A 17 -20.21 -2.01 -39.79
CA LEU A 17 -20.44 -2.10 -38.36
C LEU A 17 -19.24 -1.44 -37.68
N LEU A 18 -19.39 -0.17 -37.30
CA LEU A 18 -18.56 0.45 -36.26
C LEU A 18 -18.83 -0.32 -34.97
N GLY A 19 -18.09 -1.43 -34.79
CA GLY A 19 -18.04 -2.12 -33.52
C GLY A 19 -17.43 -1.18 -32.51
N SER A 20 -18.27 -0.56 -31.69
CA SER A 20 -17.86 -0.13 -30.36
C SER A 20 -17.31 -1.37 -29.67
N GLY A 21 -15.98 -1.52 -29.65
CA GLY A 21 -15.32 -2.61 -28.95
C GLY A 21 -15.76 -2.58 -27.50
N LEU A 22 -16.70 -3.45 -27.16
CA LEU A 22 -16.99 -3.84 -25.78
C LEU A 22 -15.70 -4.47 -25.29
N HIS A 23 -14.85 -3.66 -24.66
CA HIS A 23 -13.67 -4.15 -23.97
C HIS A 23 -14.18 -5.12 -22.91
N ALA A 24 -13.70 -6.36 -22.92
CA ALA A 24 -14.01 -7.29 -21.84
C ALA A 24 -13.66 -6.59 -20.51
N PRO A 25 -14.57 -6.55 -19.51
CA PRO A 25 -14.22 -6.07 -18.19
C PRO A 25 -12.92 -6.72 -17.75
N ALA A 26 -11.94 -5.89 -17.36
CA ALA A 26 -10.60 -6.37 -17.07
C ALA A 26 -10.61 -7.41 -15.94
N GLN A 27 -11.41 -7.17 -14.90
CA GLN A 27 -11.54 -8.04 -13.73
C GLN A 27 -13.00 -8.35 -13.44
N THR A 28 -13.31 -9.62 -13.13
CA THR A 28 -14.63 -10.06 -12.67
C THR A 28 -14.54 -10.72 -11.31
N ILE A 29 -15.48 -10.40 -10.43
CA ILE A 29 -15.64 -11.06 -9.13
C ILE A 29 -16.57 -12.28 -9.34
N PRO A 30 -16.19 -13.50 -8.93
CA PRO A 30 -17.08 -14.65 -9.05
C PRO A 30 -18.38 -14.43 -8.30
N SER A 31 -19.51 -14.45 -9.01
CA SER A 31 -20.84 -14.18 -8.43
C SER A 31 -21.43 -15.38 -7.67
N ASP A 32 -20.86 -16.57 -7.85
CA ASP A 32 -21.33 -17.83 -7.29
C ASP A 32 -20.50 -18.30 -6.09
N ALA A 33 -19.65 -17.44 -5.51
CA ALA A 33 -18.95 -17.78 -4.27
C ALA A 33 -19.94 -18.07 -3.13
N GLN A 34 -19.59 -19.01 -2.27
CA GLN A 34 -20.38 -19.35 -1.10
C GLN A 34 -20.58 -18.11 -0.23
N GLN A 35 -21.81 -17.85 0.20
CA GLN A 35 -22.19 -16.67 0.98
C GLN A 35 -21.78 -16.80 2.47
N THR A 36 -20.47 -16.90 2.72
CA THR A 36 -19.91 -17.12 4.07
C THR A 36 -19.64 -15.82 4.83
N CYS A 37 -19.58 -14.68 4.14
CA CYS A 37 -19.54 -13.35 4.75
C CYS A 37 -20.44 -12.39 3.98
N THR A 38 -21.49 -11.90 4.63
CA THR A 38 -22.47 -10.99 4.01
C THR A 38 -22.94 -9.94 5.01
N VAL A 39 -23.35 -8.78 4.49
CA VAL A 39 -23.98 -7.70 5.25
C VAL A 39 -25.44 -7.64 4.85
N SER A 40 -26.34 -7.63 5.83
CA SER A 40 -27.77 -7.52 5.55
C SER A 40 -28.13 -6.13 4.99
N PRO A 41 -29.20 -6.00 4.19
CA PRO A 41 -29.68 -4.71 3.70
C PRO A 41 -29.95 -3.67 4.78
N SER A 42 -30.46 -4.08 5.94
CA SER A 42 -30.70 -3.17 7.06
C SER A 42 -29.41 -2.67 7.70
N THR A 43 -28.42 -3.56 7.90
CA THR A 43 -27.10 -3.16 8.42
C THR A 43 -26.40 -2.23 7.45
N PHE A 44 -26.37 -2.58 6.16
CA PHE A 44 -25.74 -1.76 5.12
C PHE A 44 -26.42 -0.39 4.99
N ALA A 45 -27.75 -0.33 5.00
CA ALA A 45 -28.49 0.94 5.00
C ALA A 45 -28.16 1.80 6.22
N GLY A 46 -27.98 1.18 7.39
CA GLY A 46 -27.56 1.85 8.63
C GLY A 46 -26.17 2.47 8.58
N TRP A 47 -25.32 2.09 7.62
CA TRP A 47 -24.03 2.76 7.40
C TRP A 47 -24.21 4.17 6.85
N PHE A 48 -25.25 4.43 6.07
CA PHE A 48 -25.48 5.74 5.48
C PHE A 48 -26.06 6.70 6.52
N ALA A 49 -25.58 7.94 6.55
CA ALA A 49 -26.10 8.98 7.44
C ALA A 49 -27.60 9.25 7.22
N SER A 50 -28.10 9.02 6.00
CA SER A 50 -29.52 9.08 5.64
C SER A 50 -30.34 7.87 6.10
N GLY A 51 -29.70 6.79 6.54
CA GLY A 51 -30.32 5.48 6.77
C GLY A 51 -30.76 4.76 5.49
N THR A 52 -30.32 5.21 4.31
CA THR A 52 -30.66 4.58 3.02
C THR A 52 -29.50 4.73 2.04
N PRO A 53 -29.08 3.63 1.37
CA PRO A 53 -28.02 3.69 0.36
C PRO A 53 -28.38 4.67 -0.77
N SER A 54 -27.45 5.57 -1.09
CA SER A 54 -27.60 6.57 -2.14
C SER A 54 -26.29 6.80 -2.87
N VAL A 55 -26.37 7.17 -4.15
CA VAL A 55 -25.19 7.48 -4.97
C VAL A 55 -24.43 8.63 -4.35
N ASN A 56 -23.14 8.42 -4.06
CA ASN A 56 -22.28 9.35 -3.32
C ASN A 56 -22.87 9.74 -1.96
N GLY A 57 -23.69 8.89 -1.36
CA GLY A 57 -24.24 9.13 -0.02
C GLY A 57 -23.16 9.12 1.04
N VAL A 58 -23.31 10.01 2.04
CA VAL A 58 -22.43 10.08 3.20
C VAL A 58 -22.62 8.82 4.05
N VAL A 59 -21.52 8.13 4.32
CA VAL A 59 -21.45 6.95 5.19
C VAL A 59 -20.83 7.36 6.52
N ASN A 60 -21.35 6.85 7.62
CA ASN A 60 -20.78 6.98 8.96
C ASN A 60 -19.65 5.96 9.15
N PRO A 61 -18.59 6.30 9.90
CA PRO A 61 -17.54 5.33 10.21
C PRO A 61 -18.11 4.14 10.98
N ALA A 62 -17.43 3.00 10.89
CA ALA A 62 -17.72 1.91 11.82
C ALA A 62 -17.38 2.37 13.26
N ASN A 63 -18.21 1.99 14.23
CA ASN A 63 -17.94 2.27 15.62
C ASN A 63 -16.87 1.29 16.13
N SER A 64 -15.62 1.75 16.16
CA SER A 64 -14.45 0.96 16.52
C SER A 64 -14.39 0.66 18.03
N ILE A 65 -15.10 1.43 18.88
CA ILE A 65 -15.27 1.17 20.32
C ILE A 65 -16.31 0.07 20.58
N ALA A 66 -17.39 0.03 19.81
CA ALA A 66 -18.41 -1.00 19.91
C ALA A 66 -18.06 -2.26 19.10
N PHE A 67 -16.92 -2.26 18.40
CA PHE A 67 -16.48 -3.36 17.55
C PHE A 67 -16.43 -4.69 18.31
N GLN A 68 -17.00 -5.72 17.67
CA GLN A 68 -17.03 -7.08 18.20
C GLN A 68 -16.19 -7.99 17.29
N PRO A 69 -14.99 -8.42 17.71
CA PRO A 69 -14.10 -9.28 16.91
C PRO A 69 -14.57 -10.74 16.88
N SER A 70 -15.83 -10.99 16.51
CA SER A 70 -16.46 -12.31 16.61
C SER A 70 -16.13 -13.28 15.47
N SER A 71 -15.67 -12.77 14.32
CA SER A 71 -15.34 -13.57 13.13
C SER A 71 -14.56 -12.74 12.13
N ASN A 72 -13.90 -13.39 11.15
CA ASN A 72 -13.26 -12.68 10.02
C ASN A 72 -14.23 -11.73 9.31
N CYS A 73 -15.51 -12.12 9.23
CA CYS A 73 -16.52 -11.30 8.58
C CYS A 73 -16.79 -9.99 9.31
N ALA A 74 -16.64 -9.94 10.64
CA ALA A 74 -16.76 -8.69 11.39
C ALA A 74 -15.66 -7.69 11.00
N PHE A 75 -14.41 -8.16 10.83
CA PHE A 75 -13.29 -7.33 10.37
C PHE A 75 -13.48 -6.86 8.93
N PHE A 76 -13.97 -7.72 8.04
CA PHE A 76 -14.23 -7.36 6.64
C PHE A 76 -15.38 -6.35 6.51
N THR A 77 -16.43 -6.53 7.32
CA THR A 77 -17.55 -5.58 7.44
C THR A 77 -17.07 -4.21 7.92
N TRP A 78 -16.23 -4.18 8.97
CA TRP A 78 -15.59 -2.95 9.45
C TRP A 78 -14.76 -2.29 8.34
N SER A 79 -13.97 -3.08 7.60
CA SER A 79 -13.10 -2.60 6.53
C SER A 79 -13.90 -1.91 5.42
N GLU A 80 -14.95 -2.57 4.93
CA GLU A 80 -15.84 -2.07 3.88
C GLU A 80 -16.55 -0.77 4.31
N GLN A 81 -17.09 -0.75 5.53
CA GLN A 81 -17.73 0.46 6.06
C GLN A 81 -16.74 1.62 6.18
N MET A 82 -15.52 1.36 6.67
CA MET A 82 -14.48 2.40 6.79
C MET A 82 -14.03 2.93 5.42
N PHE A 83 -13.88 2.07 4.41
CA PHE A 83 -13.58 2.51 3.04
C PHE A 83 -14.69 3.43 2.48
N LEU A 84 -15.96 3.04 2.66
CA LEU A 84 -17.09 3.85 2.20
C LEU A 84 -17.19 5.19 2.95
N TRP A 85 -16.90 5.21 4.27
CA TRP A 85 -16.80 6.44 5.05
C TRP A 85 -15.66 7.33 4.55
N LEU A 86 -14.42 6.83 4.49
CA LEU A 86 -13.25 7.60 4.07
C LEU A 86 -13.45 8.25 2.69
N THR A 87 -14.07 7.54 1.76
CA THR A 87 -14.35 8.02 0.39
C THR A 87 -15.68 8.75 0.22
N SER A 88 -16.47 8.91 1.28
CA SER A 88 -17.71 9.70 1.25
C SER A 88 -17.41 11.17 0.97
N PRO A 89 -18.36 11.91 0.35
CA PRO A 89 -18.23 13.35 0.27
C PRO A 89 -18.24 13.96 1.67
N THR A 90 -17.53 15.06 1.83
CA THR A 90 -17.57 15.85 3.06
C THR A 90 -18.90 16.60 3.21
N THR A 91 -19.20 16.94 4.45
CA THR A 91 -20.29 17.84 4.83
C THR A 91 -19.69 19.08 5.49
N ALA A 92 -20.53 20.03 5.90
CA ALA A 92 -20.06 21.23 6.61
C ALA A 92 -19.22 20.88 7.87
N GLN A 93 -19.50 19.76 8.54
CA GLN A 93 -18.75 19.34 9.74
C GLN A 93 -17.29 18.93 9.43
N TYR A 94 -17.00 18.58 8.18
CA TYR A 94 -15.67 18.19 7.70
C TYR A 94 -14.95 19.31 6.94
N GLY A 95 -15.55 20.51 6.85
CA GLY A 95 -15.00 21.64 6.08
C GLY A 95 -15.56 21.82 4.67
N GLY A 96 -16.55 21.02 4.25
CA GLY A 96 -17.40 21.35 3.09
C GLY A 96 -17.23 20.45 1.86
N THR A 97 -16.17 20.61 1.07
CA THR A 97 -15.99 19.91 -0.22
C THR A 97 -14.91 18.82 -0.17
N GLY A 98 -14.83 17.92 -1.16
CA GLY A 98 -13.88 16.80 -1.17
C GLY A 98 -14.40 15.50 -0.53
N HIS A 99 -13.48 14.67 -0.07
CA HIS A 99 -13.73 13.37 0.56
C HIS A 99 -13.34 13.38 2.05
N ILE A 100 -13.84 12.44 2.85
CA ILE A 100 -13.54 12.45 4.29
C ILE A 100 -12.03 12.32 4.56
N PHE A 101 -11.30 11.46 3.82
CA PHE A 101 -9.86 11.26 4.01
C PHE A 101 -9.00 12.51 3.69
N ASP A 102 -9.51 13.48 2.92
CA ASP A 102 -8.81 14.73 2.60
C ASP A 102 -9.44 15.98 3.24
N SER A 103 -10.34 15.75 4.20
CA SER A 103 -11.06 16.78 4.92
C SER A 103 -10.29 17.42 6.09
N ASN A 104 -10.92 18.37 6.79
CA ASN A 104 -10.35 18.97 8.00
C ASN A 104 -10.23 18.01 9.20
N ALA A 105 -10.94 16.88 9.17
CA ALA A 105 -10.83 15.83 10.19
C ALA A 105 -9.60 14.92 9.96
N PHE A 106 -8.89 15.12 8.86
CA PHE A 106 -7.69 14.37 8.52
C PHE A 106 -6.49 15.30 8.33
N TYR A 107 -5.33 14.77 8.68
CA TYR A 107 -4.04 15.41 8.51
C TYR A 107 -3.24 14.62 7.49
N GLN A 108 -2.77 15.30 6.46
CA GLN A 108 -1.75 14.72 5.60
C GLN A 108 -0.42 14.62 6.35
N VAL A 109 0.25 13.48 6.24
CA VAL A 109 1.59 13.28 6.80
C VAL A 109 2.62 13.72 5.78
N VAL A 110 3.39 14.77 6.10
CA VAL A 110 4.37 15.36 5.18
C VAL A 110 5.75 15.52 5.80
N PRO A 111 6.84 15.63 5.01
CA PRO A 111 8.17 15.87 5.53
C PRO A 111 8.28 17.19 6.32
N GLY A 112 8.76 17.08 7.57
CA GLY A 112 9.14 18.18 8.45
C GLY A 112 10.62 18.58 8.29
N PRO A 113 11.10 19.53 9.12
CA PRO A 113 12.52 19.85 9.24
C PRO A 113 13.33 18.65 9.76
N ASN A 114 14.63 18.59 9.45
CA ASN A 114 15.56 17.60 10.04
C ASN A 114 15.12 16.13 9.87
N GLY A 115 14.37 15.80 8.82
CA GLY A 115 13.90 14.43 8.57
C GLY A 115 12.79 13.96 9.53
N THR A 116 12.15 14.86 10.28
CA THR A 116 10.92 14.50 11.01
C THR A 116 9.74 14.45 10.03
N LEU A 117 8.62 13.90 10.48
CA LEU A 117 7.33 14.07 9.83
C LEU A 117 6.52 15.13 10.59
N ARG A 118 5.58 15.77 9.90
CA ARG A 118 4.64 16.70 10.53
C ARG A 118 3.25 16.49 9.94
N PHE A 119 2.26 16.86 10.75
CA PHE A 119 0.89 16.99 10.28
C PHE A 119 0.76 18.24 9.41
N LEU A 120 0.10 18.09 8.27
CA LEU A 120 -0.43 19.18 7.47
C LEU A 120 -1.95 19.07 7.54
N GLN A 121 -2.57 19.99 8.25
CA GLN A 121 -4.02 20.15 8.21
C GLN A 121 -4.43 20.56 6.78
N ASN A 122 -5.61 20.14 6.34
CA ASN A 122 -6.11 20.41 5.00
C ASN A 122 -7.16 21.55 4.97
N PRO A 123 -6.86 22.82 5.37
CA PRO A 123 -7.88 23.86 5.56
C PRO A 123 -8.53 24.37 4.27
N SER A 124 -8.00 24.01 3.11
CA SER A 124 -8.46 24.47 1.80
C SER A 124 -8.13 23.40 0.79
N LEU A 125 -9.18 22.79 0.23
CA LEU A 125 -9.19 21.69 -0.75
C LEU A 125 -8.57 22.05 -2.12
N THR A 126 -7.63 22.99 -2.13
CA THR A 126 -7.13 23.62 -3.33
C THR A 126 -5.82 23.05 -3.82
N LYS A 127 -5.15 22.13 -3.10
CA LYS A 127 -4.09 21.21 -3.59
C LYS A 127 -3.49 20.35 -2.47
N LEU A 128 -3.74 19.05 -2.48
CA LEU A 128 -3.00 18.08 -1.67
C LEU A 128 -1.55 17.93 -2.17
N ASN A 129 -0.61 17.64 -1.27
CA ASN A 129 0.79 17.42 -1.64
C ASN A 129 1.06 15.95 -1.88
N PHE A 130 1.30 15.56 -3.13
CA PHE A 130 1.58 14.17 -3.47
C PHE A 130 3.06 13.97 -3.74
N ALA A 131 3.59 12.85 -3.28
CA ALA A 131 4.99 12.51 -3.43
C ALA A 131 5.13 11.18 -4.17
N LEU A 132 6.17 11.06 -5.00
CA LEU A 132 6.62 9.74 -5.48
C LEU A 132 7.34 8.97 -4.37
N ARG A 133 7.93 9.73 -3.44
CA ARG A 133 8.49 9.41 -2.13
C ARG A 133 8.53 10.66 -1.28
N ALA A 134 8.19 10.54 -0.01
CA ALA A 134 8.22 11.66 0.92
C ALA A 134 9.56 11.75 1.65
N GLU A 135 10.66 12.10 0.98
CA GLU A 135 11.89 12.44 1.73
C GLU A 135 12.66 13.62 1.13
N LYS A 136 12.96 14.58 2.03
CA LYS A 136 13.93 15.64 1.82
C LYS A 136 15.35 15.07 2.02
N PRO A 137 16.38 15.60 1.32
CA PRO A 137 17.75 15.22 1.58
C PRO A 137 18.13 15.48 3.05
N GLY A 138 19.00 14.61 3.57
CA GLY A 138 19.53 14.68 4.93
C GLY A 138 20.43 15.91 5.16
N PRO A 139 20.92 16.11 6.39
CA PRO A 139 21.75 17.26 6.77
C PRO A 139 22.96 17.51 5.86
N ASN A 140 23.48 16.48 5.18
CA ASN A 140 24.61 16.58 4.25
C ASN A 140 24.19 16.67 2.78
N GLY A 141 22.91 16.93 2.47
CA GLY A 141 22.40 16.99 1.11
C GLY A 141 22.28 15.63 0.42
N LEU A 142 22.44 14.52 1.18
CA LEU A 142 22.37 13.16 0.70
C LEU A 142 20.94 12.60 0.79
N PRO A 143 20.52 11.66 -0.08
CA PRO A 143 19.26 10.95 0.10
C PRO A 143 19.23 10.28 1.47
N ILE A 144 18.07 10.22 2.14
CA ILE A 144 17.94 9.50 3.40
C ILE A 144 17.16 8.20 3.19
N ILE A 145 17.20 7.32 4.18
CA ILE A 145 16.25 6.24 4.43
C ILE A 145 16.08 6.12 5.95
N PHE A 146 14.96 5.58 6.41
CA PHE A 146 14.81 5.15 7.80
C PHE A 146 14.92 3.63 7.90
N ASP A 147 15.59 3.11 8.93
CA ASP A 147 15.56 1.68 9.23
C ASP A 147 14.35 1.28 10.08
N LYS A 148 14.22 -0.02 10.34
CA LYS A 148 13.16 -0.61 11.17
C LYS A 148 13.11 -0.10 12.62
N ASN A 149 14.19 0.52 13.12
CA ASN A 149 14.27 1.14 14.44
C ASN A 149 14.06 2.66 14.34
N ASN A 150 13.57 3.14 13.19
CA ASN A 150 13.39 4.54 12.85
C ASN A 150 14.69 5.37 12.95
N VAL A 151 15.85 4.72 12.80
CA VAL A 151 17.13 5.41 12.72
C VAL A 151 17.25 5.97 11.31
N ARG A 152 17.42 7.29 11.23
CA ARG A 152 17.70 7.99 9.97
C ARG A 152 19.08 7.60 9.48
N HIS A 153 19.17 7.13 8.24
CA HIS A 153 20.41 6.87 7.54
C HIS A 153 20.57 7.75 6.32
N GLU A 154 21.76 8.34 6.12
CA GLU A 154 22.10 8.99 4.84
C GLU A 154 22.68 7.97 3.86
N ILE A 155 22.10 7.91 2.66
CA ILE A 155 22.59 7.06 1.57
C ILE A 155 23.85 7.70 0.99
N VAL A 156 24.98 7.05 1.21
CA VAL A 156 26.24 7.41 0.56
C VAL A 156 26.22 6.87 -0.87
N PRO A 157 26.43 7.71 -1.90
CA PRO A 157 26.48 7.26 -3.28
C PRO A 157 27.59 6.21 -3.47
N THR A 158 27.23 5.05 -3.98
CA THR A 158 28.20 4.01 -4.30
C THR A 158 29.05 4.45 -5.49
N LYS A 159 30.38 4.47 -5.33
CA LYS A 159 31.29 4.75 -6.45
C LYS A 159 31.13 3.66 -7.51
N LEU A 160 31.12 4.03 -8.78
CA LEU A 160 31.02 3.08 -9.89
C LEU A 160 32.37 2.94 -10.59
N SER A 161 32.65 1.75 -11.10
CA SER A 161 33.79 1.48 -11.97
C SER A 161 33.54 2.03 -13.38
N ALA A 162 34.57 2.02 -14.23
CA ALA A 162 34.44 2.34 -15.65
C ALA A 162 33.43 1.41 -16.38
N ALA A 163 33.17 0.22 -15.84
CA ALA A 163 32.17 -0.73 -16.34
C ALA A 163 30.77 -0.52 -15.72
N GLY A 164 30.56 0.55 -14.96
CA GLY A 164 29.29 0.85 -14.29
C GLY A 164 28.96 -0.09 -13.13
N LYS A 165 29.94 -0.83 -12.60
CA LYS A 165 29.74 -1.75 -11.47
C LYS A 165 30.05 -1.08 -10.13
N PRO A 166 29.32 -1.40 -9.04
CA PRO A 166 29.60 -0.87 -7.72
C PRO A 166 31.05 -1.13 -7.27
N MET A 167 31.71 -0.13 -6.69
CA MET A 167 33.06 -0.21 -6.17
C MET A 167 33.10 0.06 -4.67
N LEU A 168 33.97 -0.68 -3.97
CA LEU A 168 34.11 -0.60 -2.53
C LEU A 168 35.56 -0.85 -2.12
N GLY A 169 36.17 0.10 -1.40
CA GLY A 169 37.58 0.00 -1.00
C GLY A 169 38.55 -0.19 -2.19
N GLY A 170 38.22 0.35 -3.37
CA GLY A 170 39.02 0.18 -4.59
C GLY A 170 38.77 -1.13 -5.35
N VAL A 171 37.87 -2.00 -4.88
CA VAL A 171 37.53 -3.29 -5.51
C VAL A 171 36.17 -3.19 -6.19
N GLU A 172 36.08 -3.64 -7.45
CA GLU A 172 34.81 -3.79 -8.17
C GLU A 172 34.03 -5.00 -7.63
N ILE A 173 32.75 -4.77 -7.30
CA ILE A 173 31.81 -5.80 -6.88
C ILE A 173 31.20 -6.43 -8.13
N ALA A 174 31.57 -7.68 -8.41
CA ALA A 174 31.00 -8.46 -9.51
C ALA A 174 29.67 -9.11 -9.12
N LYS A 175 29.54 -9.53 -7.86
CA LYS A 175 28.32 -10.12 -7.30
C LYS A 175 28.24 -9.85 -5.80
N ALA A 176 27.03 -9.60 -5.31
CA ALA A 176 26.74 -9.59 -3.88
C ALA A 176 25.65 -10.64 -3.58
N SER A 177 25.81 -11.34 -2.46
CA SER A 177 24.85 -12.33 -1.94
C SER A 177 24.90 -12.31 -0.41
N PHE A 178 23.91 -12.91 0.24
CA PHE A 178 24.03 -13.22 1.66
C PHE A 178 24.52 -14.66 1.82
N ASP A 179 25.41 -14.90 2.78
CA ASP A 179 25.72 -16.25 3.22
C ASP A 179 24.55 -16.84 4.03
N ARG A 180 24.64 -18.13 4.39
CA ARG A 180 23.58 -18.82 5.17
C ARG A 180 23.33 -18.22 6.56
N SER A 181 24.19 -17.32 7.03
CA SER A 181 24.07 -16.60 8.30
C SER A 181 23.57 -15.16 8.13
N GLY A 182 23.15 -14.77 6.92
CA GLY A 182 22.67 -13.42 6.63
C GLY A 182 23.77 -12.37 6.52
N ARG A 183 25.05 -12.77 6.46
CA ARG A 183 26.16 -11.83 6.28
C ARG A 183 26.40 -11.55 4.81
N LEU A 184 26.65 -10.30 4.49
CA LEU A 184 26.96 -9.86 3.14
C LEU A 184 28.26 -10.52 2.64
N LEU A 185 28.15 -11.25 1.54
CA LEU A 185 29.25 -11.83 0.78
C LEU A 185 29.41 -11.04 -0.53
N LEU A 186 30.56 -10.40 -0.70
CA LEU A 186 30.91 -9.69 -1.93
C LEU A 186 31.96 -10.50 -2.70
N LEU A 187 31.71 -10.73 -3.98
CA LEU A 187 32.64 -11.36 -4.89
C LEU A 187 33.24 -10.31 -5.82
N ASN A 188 34.55 -10.34 -5.96
CA ASN A 188 35.26 -9.54 -6.97
C ASN A 188 35.11 -10.17 -8.37
N LYS A 189 35.69 -9.52 -9.38
CA LYS A 189 35.68 -10.01 -10.78
C LYS A 189 36.27 -11.41 -10.97
N ALA A 190 37.17 -11.85 -10.09
CA ALA A 190 37.74 -13.19 -10.09
C ALA A 190 36.87 -14.24 -9.34
N GLY A 191 35.66 -13.86 -8.92
CA GLY A 191 34.76 -14.72 -8.15
C GLY A 191 35.22 -14.97 -6.71
N LYS A 192 36.25 -14.26 -6.24
CA LYS A 192 36.79 -14.45 -4.89
C LYS A 192 36.03 -13.57 -3.89
N PRO A 193 35.66 -14.11 -2.73
CA PRO A 193 35.04 -13.33 -1.67
C PRO A 193 36.04 -12.34 -1.10
N PHE A 194 35.56 -11.14 -0.78
CA PHE A 194 36.34 -10.14 -0.05
C PHE A 194 35.48 -9.45 0.99
N LYS A 195 36.10 -9.06 2.11
CA LYS A 195 35.45 -8.30 3.18
C LYS A 195 35.79 -6.82 2.99
N PRO A 196 34.83 -5.98 2.62
CA PRO A 196 35.11 -4.56 2.45
C PRO A 196 35.28 -3.85 3.79
N ASN A 197 36.09 -2.80 3.79
CA ASN A 197 36.12 -1.85 4.89
C ASN A 197 34.98 -0.83 4.70
N LEU A 198 33.92 -0.95 5.49
CA LEU A 198 32.74 -0.09 5.48
C LEU A 198 32.78 1.02 6.53
N SER A 199 33.94 1.29 7.14
CA SER A 199 34.11 2.36 8.14
C SER A 199 33.68 3.75 7.65
N MET A 200 33.67 4.00 6.34
CA MET A 200 33.14 5.25 5.76
C MET A 200 31.63 5.46 6.02
N LEU A 201 30.92 4.37 6.36
CA LEU A 201 29.51 4.37 6.74
C LEU A 201 29.31 4.50 8.26
N ALA A 202 30.38 4.39 9.06
CA ALA A 202 30.28 4.60 10.49
C ALA A 202 29.92 6.07 10.76
N ALA A 203 28.92 6.28 11.62
CA ALA A 203 28.49 7.63 11.98
C ALA A 203 29.61 8.33 12.78
N PRO A 204 30.04 9.55 12.39
CA PRO A 204 30.79 10.41 13.30
C PRO A 204 29.88 10.79 14.49
N ASN A 205 30.47 10.98 15.68
CA ASN A 205 29.73 11.28 16.92
C ASN A 205 28.68 12.38 16.70
N GLY A 206 27.40 12.03 16.92
CA GLY A 206 26.25 12.95 16.85
C GLY A 206 25.59 13.13 15.48
N GLN A 207 26.01 12.40 14.43
CA GLN A 207 25.40 12.46 13.09
C GLN A 207 24.53 11.22 12.80
N PRO A 208 23.54 11.29 11.88
CA PRO A 208 22.81 10.11 11.43
C PRO A 208 23.77 9.07 10.83
N SER A 209 23.47 7.79 11.05
CA SER A 209 24.23 6.68 10.47
C SER A 209 24.21 6.76 8.94
N ARG A 210 25.21 6.16 8.29
CA ARG A 210 25.30 6.15 6.84
C ARG A 210 25.09 4.74 6.34
N VAL A 211 24.46 4.64 5.18
CA VAL A 211 24.21 3.37 4.51
C VAL A 211 24.66 3.43 3.08
N MET A 212 24.99 2.28 2.52
CA MET A 212 25.33 2.15 1.12
C MET A 212 24.35 1.21 0.44
N LYS A 213 23.91 1.59 -0.75
CA LYS A 213 23.07 0.73 -1.58
C LYS A 213 23.92 -0.29 -2.34
N LEU A 214 23.55 -1.56 -2.21
CA LEU A 214 24.11 -2.70 -2.95
C LEU A 214 23.01 -3.44 -3.70
N ILE A 215 23.38 -4.13 -4.78
CA ILE A 215 22.45 -5.01 -5.50
C ILE A 215 22.79 -6.45 -5.19
N VAL A 216 21.86 -7.13 -4.52
CA VAL A 216 21.94 -8.54 -4.16
C VAL A 216 20.83 -9.27 -4.89
N ASN A 217 21.18 -10.24 -5.76
CA ASN A 217 20.21 -11.01 -6.54
C ASN A 217 19.16 -10.15 -7.29
N LYS A 218 19.61 -9.05 -7.92
CA LYS A 218 18.76 -8.05 -8.61
C LYS A 218 17.87 -7.19 -7.70
N LYS A 219 17.92 -7.34 -6.37
CA LYS A 219 17.23 -6.48 -5.41
C LYS A 219 18.18 -5.46 -4.81
N ALA A 220 17.74 -4.21 -4.66
CA ALA A 220 18.46 -3.21 -3.90
C ALA A 220 18.38 -3.51 -2.40
N VAL A 221 19.53 -3.54 -1.74
CA VAL A 221 19.67 -3.72 -0.29
C VAL A 221 20.61 -2.63 0.23
N PHE A 222 20.18 -1.88 1.24
CA PHE A 222 21.04 -0.91 1.90
C PHE A 222 21.83 -1.61 2.99
N VAL A 223 23.10 -1.26 3.18
CA VAL A 223 23.94 -1.85 4.22
C VAL A 223 24.59 -0.81 5.11
N ASP A 224 24.64 -1.08 6.41
CA ASP A 224 25.31 -0.25 7.40
C ASP A 224 26.84 -0.46 7.42
N ALA A 225 27.54 0.21 8.34
CA ALA A 225 28.99 0.09 8.54
C ALA A 225 29.46 -1.32 8.94
N ASN A 226 28.55 -2.15 9.45
CA ASN A 226 28.81 -3.52 9.86
C ASN A 226 28.46 -4.53 8.75
N GLY A 227 27.87 -4.07 7.64
CA GLY A 227 27.41 -4.90 6.53
C GLY A 227 26.03 -5.52 6.75
N ASN A 228 25.25 -5.02 7.73
CA ASN A 228 23.89 -5.47 7.98
C ASN A 228 22.91 -4.80 7.01
N PRO A 229 21.91 -5.54 6.49
CA PRO A 229 20.89 -4.96 5.61
C PRO A 229 19.95 -4.00 6.35
N ILE A 230 19.58 -2.91 5.67
CA ILE A 230 18.63 -1.88 6.10
C ILE A 230 17.47 -1.83 5.10
N ILE A 231 16.25 -1.82 5.61
CA ILE A 231 15.01 -1.79 4.83
C ILE A 231 14.40 -0.39 4.98
N PRO A 232 14.23 0.37 3.87
CA PRO A 232 13.73 1.73 3.91
C PRO A 232 12.21 1.80 4.02
N ASP A 233 11.70 2.92 4.57
CA ASP A 233 10.28 3.23 4.72
C ASP A 233 9.89 4.51 3.93
N GLN A 234 8.66 4.56 3.42
CA GLN A 234 8.02 5.73 2.75
C GLN A 234 8.28 6.01 1.24
N GLY A 235 8.29 4.93 0.43
CA GLY A 235 7.85 4.92 -0.97
C GLY A 235 6.76 3.86 -1.17
N GLN A 236 6.67 3.26 -2.36
CA GLN A 236 6.13 1.90 -2.47
C GLN A 236 6.70 1.05 -1.30
N ALA A 237 5.86 0.30 -0.59
CA ALA A 237 6.29 -0.47 0.57
C ALA A 237 7.47 -1.42 0.20
N GLY A 238 8.49 -1.46 1.06
CA GLY A 238 9.61 -2.38 0.93
C GLY A 238 10.75 -2.01 -0.03
N GLY A 239 10.77 -0.84 -0.70
CA GLY A 239 11.92 -0.49 -1.55
C GLY A 239 11.87 0.79 -2.40
N GLY A 240 12.89 0.96 -3.26
CA GLY A 240 13.23 2.11 -4.12
C GLY A 240 12.36 2.30 -5.39
N GLY A 241 11.54 1.32 -5.75
CA GLY A 241 10.80 1.32 -7.00
C GLY A 241 9.77 2.44 -7.16
N VAL A 242 9.56 2.80 -8.42
CA VAL A 242 8.58 3.79 -8.90
C VAL A 242 7.65 3.08 -9.89
N LEU A 243 6.38 2.93 -9.53
CA LEU A 243 5.40 2.34 -10.43
C LEU A 243 4.94 3.35 -11.49
N ILE A 244 4.80 2.88 -12.72
CA ILE A 244 4.35 3.67 -13.88
C ILE A 244 3.22 2.89 -14.56
N SER A 245 2.08 3.55 -14.83
CA SER A 245 0.97 2.96 -15.60
C SER A 245 1.37 2.68 -17.04
N GLN A 246 0.66 1.79 -17.72
CA GLN A 246 0.88 1.51 -19.15
C GLN A 246 0.64 2.75 -20.05
N SER A 247 -0.10 3.76 -19.55
CA SER A 247 -0.28 5.07 -20.18
C SER A 247 0.80 6.10 -19.83
N GLY A 248 1.81 5.73 -19.03
CA GLY A 248 2.96 6.57 -18.70
C GLY A 248 2.78 7.48 -17.49
N SER A 249 1.68 7.35 -16.72
CA SER A 249 1.54 8.09 -15.46
C SER A 249 2.41 7.47 -14.38
N LEU A 250 3.20 8.28 -13.70
CA LEU A 250 3.78 7.90 -12.41
C LEU A 250 2.65 7.62 -11.40
N VAL A 251 2.90 6.69 -10.48
CA VAL A 251 2.04 6.48 -9.31
C VAL A 251 2.55 7.31 -8.14
N TYR A 252 1.67 8.13 -7.59
CA TYR A 252 1.93 9.00 -6.45
C TYR A 252 1.31 8.43 -5.19
N TYR A 253 1.92 8.71 -4.05
CA TYR A 253 1.44 8.23 -2.75
C TYR A 253 1.18 9.37 -1.78
N ALA A 254 0.21 9.16 -0.90
CA ALA A 254 -0.04 10.03 0.25
C ALA A 254 -0.49 9.22 1.45
N THR A 255 -0.07 9.66 2.63
CA THR A 255 -0.48 9.09 3.91
C THR A 255 -1.29 10.13 4.68
N PHE A 256 -2.41 9.71 5.26
CA PHE A 256 -3.29 10.54 6.07
C PHE A 256 -3.59 9.86 7.39
N VAL A 257 -3.74 10.65 8.45
CA VAL A 257 -4.25 10.17 9.73
C VAL A 257 -5.43 11.03 10.16
N ASN A 258 -6.38 10.46 10.89
CA ASN A 258 -7.48 11.27 11.43
C ASN A 258 -7.05 12.11 12.64
N ASP A 259 -7.92 13.01 13.05
CA ASP A 259 -7.77 13.88 14.20
C ASP A 259 -7.60 13.12 15.52
N VAL A 260 -8.30 12.01 15.74
CA VAL A 260 -8.09 11.13 16.90
C VAL A 260 -6.64 10.65 16.98
N PHE A 261 -6.07 10.12 15.88
CA PHE A 261 -4.66 9.73 15.82
C PHE A 261 -3.74 10.92 16.12
N ALA A 262 -3.95 12.05 15.45
CA ALA A 262 -3.06 13.21 15.54
C ALA A 262 -3.04 13.80 16.96
N TYR A 263 -4.20 13.93 17.62
CA TYR A 263 -4.31 14.41 18.99
C TYR A 263 -3.85 13.38 20.01
N PHE A 264 -4.07 12.09 19.77
CA PHE A 264 -3.51 11.03 20.61
C PHE A 264 -1.97 11.09 20.62
N LEU A 265 -1.33 11.16 19.45
CA LEU A 265 0.12 11.31 19.35
C LEU A 265 0.60 12.59 20.07
N THR A 266 -0.11 13.69 19.84
CA THR A 266 0.22 15.00 20.44
C THR A 266 0.14 14.95 21.96
N GLN A 267 -0.94 14.40 22.52
CA GLN A 267 -1.13 14.23 23.96
C GLN A 267 0.00 13.41 24.58
N ILE A 268 0.31 12.26 23.99
CA ILE A 268 1.36 11.37 24.48
C ILE A 268 2.72 12.06 24.45
N LYS A 269 3.12 12.64 23.31
CA LYS A 269 4.45 13.27 23.19
C LYS A 269 4.58 14.49 24.09
N ASN A 270 3.58 15.36 24.15
CA ASN A 270 3.64 16.57 24.97
C ASN A 270 3.72 16.23 26.48
N SER A 271 3.01 15.20 26.92
CA SER A 271 3.04 14.74 28.31
C SER A 271 4.35 14.06 28.71
N ASN A 272 5.19 13.68 27.73
CA ASN A 272 6.40 12.88 27.93
C ASN A 272 7.66 13.53 27.33
N GLY A 273 7.72 14.87 27.31
CA GLY A 273 8.91 15.61 26.87
C GLY A 273 9.30 15.34 25.42
N GLY A 274 8.32 15.09 24.55
CA GLY A 274 8.49 14.76 23.13
C GLY A 274 8.65 13.26 22.83
N ASN A 275 8.69 12.40 23.85
CA ASN A 275 8.93 10.97 23.69
C ASN A 275 7.64 10.14 23.74
N THR A 276 7.74 8.89 23.29
CA THR A 276 6.67 7.89 23.45
C THR A 276 7.05 6.92 24.57
N PRO A 277 6.21 6.75 25.61
CA PRO A 277 6.45 5.73 26.63
C PRO A 277 6.58 4.32 26.03
N PRO A 278 7.46 3.46 26.57
CA PRO A 278 7.54 2.06 26.16
C PRO A 278 6.19 1.35 26.32
N GLY A 279 5.80 0.56 25.33
CA GLY A 279 4.53 -0.19 25.36
C GLY A 279 3.28 0.66 25.17
N GLN A 280 3.43 1.93 24.77
CA GLN A 280 2.27 2.75 24.40
C GLN A 280 1.49 2.08 23.28
N GLN A 281 0.18 1.93 23.46
CA GLN A 281 -0.72 1.28 22.50
C GLN A 281 -1.65 2.29 21.86
N PHE A 282 -2.17 1.99 20.67
CA PHE A 282 -3.28 2.74 20.10
C PHE A 282 -4.56 2.57 20.94
N PRO A 283 -5.46 3.57 20.95
CA PRO A 283 -6.66 3.53 21.80
C PRO A 283 -7.64 2.46 21.35
N THR A 284 -8.20 1.70 22.29
CA THR A 284 -9.17 0.63 22.04
C THR A 284 -10.35 0.63 23.02
N THR A 285 -10.38 1.57 23.96
CA THR A 285 -11.40 1.64 25.01
C THR A 285 -12.02 3.03 25.10
N GLN A 286 -13.26 3.11 25.61
CA GLN A 286 -13.96 4.38 25.78
C GLN A 286 -13.15 5.34 26.67
N GLN A 287 -12.54 4.83 27.75
CA GLN A 287 -11.74 5.66 28.66
C GLN A 287 -10.53 6.30 27.96
N GLN A 288 -9.86 5.58 27.07
CA GLN A 288 -8.74 6.12 26.29
C GLN A 288 -9.25 7.17 25.29
N LEU A 289 -10.37 6.91 24.61
CA LEU A 289 -10.99 7.87 23.71
C LEU A 289 -11.40 9.16 24.45
N ASP A 290 -12.06 9.04 25.61
CA ASP A 290 -12.48 10.18 26.44
C ASP A 290 -11.29 11.07 26.83
N SER A 291 -10.15 10.45 27.16
CA SER A 291 -8.90 11.17 27.46
C SER A 291 -8.40 11.99 26.26
N ILE A 292 -8.43 11.41 25.06
CA ILE A 292 -8.00 12.09 23.83
C ILE A 292 -8.98 13.22 23.46
N VAL A 293 -10.29 12.96 23.57
CA VAL A 293 -11.35 13.95 23.34
C VAL A 293 -11.22 15.12 24.32
N ALA A 294 -10.97 14.85 25.60
CA ALA A 294 -10.76 15.90 26.59
C ALA A 294 -9.51 16.73 26.29
N TYR A 295 -8.41 16.09 25.87
CA TYR A 295 -7.19 16.79 25.47
C TYR A 295 -7.44 17.67 24.24
N ALA A 296 -8.15 17.19 23.23
CA ALA A 296 -8.50 17.99 22.05
C ALA A 296 -9.42 19.16 22.39
N ALA A 297 -10.44 18.94 23.24
CA ALA A 297 -11.36 19.98 23.68
C ALA A 297 -10.66 21.10 24.46
N ALA A 298 -9.65 20.75 25.28
CA ALA A 298 -8.82 21.73 25.98
C ALA A 298 -8.03 22.65 25.04
N HIS A 299 -7.82 22.23 23.79
CA HIS A 299 -7.17 23.01 22.73
C HIS A 299 -8.16 23.45 21.63
N GLY A 300 -9.46 23.52 21.96
CA GLY A 300 -10.49 24.07 21.09
C GLY A 300 -10.90 23.17 19.91
N VAL A 301 -10.57 21.88 19.93
CA VAL A 301 -10.93 20.93 18.87
C VAL A 301 -12.02 19.97 19.32
N LYS A 302 -12.99 19.75 18.44
CA LYS A 302 -14.03 18.73 18.56
C LYS A 302 -13.92 17.79 17.38
N PHE A 303 -13.80 16.50 17.64
CA PHE A 303 -13.80 15.48 16.59
C PHE A 303 -15.22 15.28 16.03
N PRO A 304 -15.39 15.20 14.70
CA PRO A 304 -16.67 14.84 14.11
C PRO A 304 -16.98 13.35 14.30
N ASP A 305 -15.96 12.49 14.27
CA ASP A 305 -16.08 11.03 14.27
C ASP A 305 -15.17 10.35 15.33
N PRO A 306 -15.32 10.66 16.64
CA PRO A 306 -14.43 10.09 17.67
C PRO A 306 -14.49 8.56 17.73
N ASP A 307 -15.65 7.97 17.44
CA ASP A 307 -15.89 6.53 17.50
C ASP A 307 -15.16 5.72 16.41
N ALA A 308 -14.62 6.40 15.38
CA ALA A 308 -13.75 5.76 14.40
C ALA A 308 -12.42 5.28 15.02
N LEU A 309 -12.04 5.86 16.17
CA LEU A 309 -10.75 5.71 16.84
C LEU A 309 -9.57 6.18 15.96
N ALA A 310 -8.35 5.74 16.24
CA ALA A 310 -7.18 6.15 15.47
C ALA A 310 -7.18 5.46 14.10
N ILE A 311 -7.15 6.26 13.03
CA ILE A 311 -7.13 5.80 11.65
C ILE A 311 -5.87 6.32 10.95
N GLU A 312 -5.20 5.44 10.21
CA GLU A 312 -4.13 5.73 9.27
C GLU A 312 -4.51 5.18 7.89
N THR A 313 -4.31 5.98 6.84
CA THR A 313 -4.52 5.55 5.46
C THR A 313 -3.29 5.85 4.63
N LYS A 314 -2.97 4.94 3.71
CA LYS A 314 -2.00 5.16 2.64
C LYS A 314 -2.75 5.03 1.32
N THR A 315 -2.48 5.92 0.37
CA THR A 315 -3.24 6.00 -0.88
C THR A 315 -2.28 6.08 -2.06
N SER A 316 -2.67 5.52 -3.21
CA SER A 316 -1.89 5.47 -4.45
C SER A 316 -2.72 6.03 -5.60
N TRP A 317 -2.09 6.82 -6.46
CA TRP A 317 -2.80 7.69 -7.40
C TRP A 317 -2.09 7.79 -8.75
N VAL A 318 -2.87 7.92 -9.83
CA VAL A 318 -2.35 8.25 -11.18
C VAL A 318 -2.95 9.56 -11.69
N ASP A 319 -2.29 10.19 -12.67
CA ASP A 319 -2.82 11.36 -13.37
C ASP A 319 -4.10 10.98 -14.13
N ALA A 320 -5.23 11.57 -13.75
CA ALA A 320 -6.54 11.26 -14.29
C ALA A 320 -6.61 11.53 -15.81
N ALA A 321 -5.80 12.46 -16.33
CA ALA A 321 -5.72 12.74 -17.76
C ALA A 321 -5.16 11.56 -18.59
N THR A 322 -4.55 10.57 -17.93
CA THR A 322 -4.00 9.37 -18.59
C THR A 322 -4.96 8.18 -18.57
N LEU A 323 -6.16 8.34 -18.00
CA LEU A 323 -7.18 7.30 -17.89
C LEU A 323 -8.25 7.46 -18.98
N PRO A 324 -8.75 6.36 -19.58
CA PRO A 324 -9.81 6.44 -20.57
C PRO A 324 -11.15 6.91 -19.97
N ASN A 325 -11.44 6.58 -18.71
CA ASN A 325 -12.70 6.89 -18.02
C ASN A 325 -12.46 7.43 -16.59
N ALA A 326 -11.85 8.61 -16.47
CA ALA A 326 -11.53 9.22 -15.17
C ALA A 326 -12.75 9.42 -14.24
N SER A 327 -13.97 9.51 -14.77
CA SER A 327 -15.21 9.67 -13.99
C SER A 327 -15.58 8.45 -13.15
N GLN A 328 -14.94 7.30 -13.37
CA GLN A 328 -15.14 6.09 -12.57
C GLN A 328 -14.30 6.05 -11.29
N TYR A 329 -13.41 7.02 -11.10
CA TYR A 329 -12.46 7.06 -10.00
C TYR A 329 -12.85 8.12 -8.96
N VAL A 330 -12.51 7.85 -7.71
CA VAL A 330 -12.37 8.90 -6.68
C VAL A 330 -11.22 9.80 -7.13
N THR A 331 -11.45 11.12 -7.16
CA THR A 331 -10.46 12.07 -7.69
C THR A 331 -10.20 13.23 -6.73
N VAL A 332 -8.98 13.74 -6.78
CA VAL A 332 -8.53 14.89 -5.97
C VAL A 332 -7.66 15.82 -6.79
N ASN A 333 -7.59 17.09 -6.39
CA ASN A 333 -6.68 18.05 -7.00
C ASN A 333 -5.34 18.08 -6.25
N ALA A 334 -4.25 18.01 -7.00
CA ALA A 334 -2.90 17.81 -6.49
C ALA A 334 -1.88 18.75 -7.12
N ILE A 335 -0.78 19.01 -6.40
CA ILE A 335 0.50 19.38 -7.02
C ILE A 335 1.37 18.13 -7.09
N VAL A 336 1.89 17.83 -8.29
CA VAL A 336 2.78 16.70 -8.53
C VAL A 336 4.10 17.16 -9.17
N PRO A 337 5.22 16.46 -8.89
CA PRO A 337 6.50 16.76 -9.53
C PRO A 337 6.48 16.47 -11.04
N THR A 338 7.24 17.24 -11.80
CA THR A 338 7.51 17.01 -13.22
C THR A 338 8.97 16.66 -13.44
N TYR A 339 9.24 15.89 -14.50
CA TYR A 339 10.56 15.40 -14.82
C TYR A 339 10.94 15.69 -16.27
N ASN A 340 12.20 16.04 -16.50
CA ASN A 340 12.81 15.97 -17.81
C ASN A 340 13.14 14.50 -18.13
N THR A 341 12.49 13.96 -19.17
CA THR A 341 12.60 12.56 -19.59
C THR A 341 13.48 12.36 -20.83
N SER A 342 14.22 13.40 -21.27
CA SER A 342 15.09 13.32 -22.46
C SER A 342 16.18 12.26 -22.36
N ASN A 343 16.62 11.92 -21.14
CA ASN A 343 17.46 10.75 -20.92
C ASN A 343 16.58 9.55 -20.50
N PRO A 344 16.48 8.49 -21.33
CA PRO A 344 15.58 7.36 -21.08
C PRO A 344 15.95 6.54 -19.83
N ASN A 345 17.16 6.70 -19.28
CA ASN A 345 17.64 5.98 -18.11
C ASN A 345 17.79 6.87 -16.86
N LYS A 346 17.51 8.16 -16.98
CA LYS A 346 17.60 9.12 -15.87
C LYS A 346 16.65 10.30 -16.08
N TRP A 347 15.55 10.32 -15.36
CA TRP A 347 14.62 11.44 -15.34
C TRP A 347 14.96 12.38 -14.20
N THR A 348 15.26 13.64 -14.52
CA THR A 348 15.64 14.65 -13.53
C THR A 348 14.46 15.58 -13.25
N PRO A 349 14.14 15.91 -11.99
CA PRO A 349 13.04 16.80 -11.70
C PRO A 349 13.29 18.18 -12.32
N ASN A 350 12.25 18.77 -12.91
CA ASN A 350 12.35 20.08 -13.58
C ASN A 350 11.25 21.06 -13.15
N GLY A 351 10.43 20.70 -12.16
CA GLY A 351 9.37 21.55 -11.63
C GLY A 351 8.24 20.75 -11.02
N THR A 352 7.06 21.37 -10.98
CA THR A 352 5.81 20.78 -10.53
C THR A 352 4.67 21.24 -11.42
N LYS A 353 3.60 20.46 -11.51
CA LYS A 353 2.34 20.84 -12.17
C LYS A 353 1.16 20.61 -11.25
N SER A 354 0.07 21.35 -11.49
CA SER A 354 -1.24 20.97 -10.93
C SER A 354 -1.84 19.87 -11.79
N ALA A 355 -2.43 18.86 -11.15
CA ALA A 355 -3.08 17.74 -11.84
C ALA A 355 -4.30 17.26 -11.03
N THR A 356 -5.28 16.69 -11.73
CA THR A 356 -6.31 15.88 -11.09
C THR A 356 -5.79 14.46 -11.00
N LEU A 357 -5.77 13.90 -9.80
CA LEU A 357 -5.32 12.53 -9.56
C LEU A 357 -6.53 11.63 -9.32
N ALA A 358 -6.40 10.37 -9.75
CA ALA A 358 -7.40 9.32 -9.60
C ALA A 358 -6.88 8.21 -8.68
N LEU A 359 -7.67 7.84 -7.67
CA LEU A 359 -7.31 6.85 -6.64
C LEU A 359 -7.29 5.46 -7.26
N VAL A 360 -6.15 4.78 -7.19
CA VAL A 360 -6.00 3.41 -7.71
C VAL A 360 -5.87 2.39 -6.59
N GLY A 361 -5.47 2.78 -5.39
CA GLY A 361 -5.44 1.90 -4.22
C GLY A 361 -5.44 2.66 -2.90
N ILE A 362 -5.96 2.04 -1.86
CA ILE A 362 -6.00 2.58 -0.50
C ILE A 362 -5.79 1.48 0.54
N HIS A 363 -4.89 1.74 1.49
CA HIS A 363 -4.81 1.03 2.75
C HIS A 363 -5.65 1.76 3.78
N VAL A 364 -6.45 1.01 4.52
CA VAL A 364 -7.27 1.49 5.64
C VAL A 364 -6.80 0.73 6.87
N VAL A 365 -6.17 1.46 7.79
CA VAL A 365 -5.60 0.90 9.01
C VAL A 365 -6.21 1.60 10.21
N GLY A 366 -6.74 0.85 11.17
CA GLY A 366 -7.45 1.47 12.30
C GLY A 366 -7.50 0.64 13.56
N SER A 367 -7.35 1.31 14.72
CA SER A 367 -7.49 0.66 16.02
C SER A 367 -8.96 0.37 16.33
N ALA A 368 -9.24 -0.77 16.95
CA ALA A 368 -10.58 -1.15 17.38
C ALA A 368 -10.54 -1.85 18.74
N THR A 369 -11.70 -2.06 19.36
CA THR A 369 -11.81 -2.80 20.63
C THR A 369 -11.06 -4.11 20.59
N ASN A 370 -10.17 -4.30 21.57
CA ASN A 370 -9.23 -5.42 21.71
C ASN A 370 -8.17 -5.56 20.59
N HIS A 371 -8.05 -4.60 19.68
CA HIS A 371 -7.08 -4.62 18.57
C HIS A 371 -6.23 -3.33 18.51
N PRO A 372 -5.29 -3.13 19.48
CA PRO A 372 -4.40 -1.97 19.49
C PRO A 372 -3.29 -2.04 18.44
N GLU A 373 -3.04 -3.19 17.84
CA GLU A 373 -2.18 -3.38 16.65
C GLU A 373 -2.84 -2.91 15.36
N MET A 374 -4.10 -2.48 15.44
CA MET A 374 -4.95 -2.04 14.33
C MET A 374 -5.37 -3.18 13.38
N ILE A 375 -6.48 -2.98 12.70
CA ILE A 375 -6.97 -3.80 11.59
C ILE A 375 -6.35 -3.25 10.31
N TRP A 376 -5.72 -4.08 9.49
CA TRP A 376 -4.99 -3.66 8.28
C TRP A 376 -5.71 -4.15 7.03
N SER A 377 -6.34 -3.24 6.31
CA SER A 377 -7.20 -3.54 5.16
C SER A 377 -6.70 -2.85 3.90
N THR A 378 -6.99 -3.42 2.73
CA THR A 378 -6.58 -2.81 1.46
C THR A 378 -7.64 -2.97 0.36
N PHE A 379 -7.73 -1.93 -0.47
CA PHE A 379 -8.68 -1.80 -1.57
C PHE A 379 -7.96 -1.35 -2.83
N GLU A 380 -8.45 -1.79 -3.98
CA GLU A 380 -7.90 -1.48 -5.30
C GLU A 380 -8.98 -1.15 -6.30
N HIS A 381 -8.74 -0.17 -7.18
CA HIS A 381 -9.64 0.06 -8.30
C HIS A 381 -9.65 -1.16 -9.24
N LEU A 382 -10.84 -1.54 -9.72
CA LEU A 382 -11.02 -2.60 -10.70
C LEU A 382 -10.22 -2.30 -11.97
N GLY A 383 -9.51 -3.30 -12.49
CA GLY A 383 -8.67 -3.12 -13.68
C GLY A 383 -7.27 -2.57 -13.41
N ASN A 384 -6.83 -2.46 -12.15
CA ASN A 384 -5.42 -2.16 -11.84
C ASN A 384 -4.45 -3.16 -12.48
N ALA A 385 -4.59 -4.44 -12.15
CA ALA A 385 -3.70 -5.52 -12.56
C ALA A 385 -4.44 -6.87 -12.61
N PRO A 386 -4.02 -7.79 -13.49
CA PRO A 386 -4.52 -9.16 -13.51
C PRO A 386 -4.24 -9.88 -12.19
N ASN A 387 -5.08 -10.86 -11.88
CA ASN A 387 -4.89 -11.76 -10.76
C ASN A 387 -4.07 -12.97 -11.20
N SER A 388 -3.20 -13.46 -10.32
CA SER A 388 -2.69 -14.83 -10.42
C SER A 388 -3.82 -15.85 -10.29
N ALA A 389 -3.54 -17.12 -10.63
CA ALA A 389 -4.51 -18.18 -10.42
C ALA A 389 -4.91 -18.28 -8.93
N TYR A 390 -6.19 -18.56 -8.68
CA TYR A 390 -6.73 -18.73 -7.32
C TYR A 390 -7.87 -19.74 -7.33
N SER A 391 -8.37 -20.09 -6.14
CA SER A 391 -9.53 -20.96 -5.99
C SER A 391 -10.47 -20.47 -4.90
N TYR A 392 -11.74 -20.84 -4.99
CA TYR A 392 -12.78 -20.49 -4.01
C TYR A 392 -13.81 -21.62 -3.91
N VAL A 393 -14.67 -21.57 -2.89
CA VAL A 393 -15.81 -22.47 -2.70
C VAL A 393 -17.06 -21.80 -3.27
N ASN A 394 -17.75 -22.45 -4.19
CA ASN A 394 -18.97 -21.92 -4.77
C ASN A 394 -20.23 -22.21 -3.90
N LEU A 395 -21.39 -21.74 -4.33
CA LEU A 395 -22.69 -21.94 -3.68
C LEU A 395 -23.07 -23.43 -3.50
N GLN A 396 -22.51 -24.34 -4.31
CA GLN A 396 -22.72 -25.78 -4.20
C GLN A 396 -21.70 -26.46 -3.26
N GLY A 397 -20.81 -25.71 -2.62
CA GLY A 397 -19.77 -26.24 -1.75
C GLY A 397 -18.59 -26.86 -2.51
N GLN A 398 -18.45 -26.58 -3.82
CA GLN A 398 -17.40 -27.12 -4.67
C GLN A 398 -16.23 -26.16 -4.76
N ILE A 399 -15.00 -26.69 -4.81
CA ILE A 399 -13.80 -25.89 -5.10
C ILE A 399 -13.77 -25.57 -6.59
N VAL A 400 -13.80 -24.28 -6.93
CA VAL A 400 -13.63 -23.75 -8.28
C VAL A 400 -12.23 -23.17 -8.41
N ASN A 401 -11.52 -23.57 -9.47
CA ASN A 401 -10.20 -23.02 -9.81
C ASN A 401 -10.36 -21.97 -10.91
N VAL A 402 -9.82 -20.77 -10.66
CA VAL A 402 -9.81 -19.66 -11.61
C VAL A 402 -8.38 -19.50 -12.15
N PRO A 403 -8.15 -19.68 -13.46
CA PRO A 403 -6.83 -19.47 -14.05
C PRO A 403 -6.44 -17.99 -14.04
N GLN A 404 -5.14 -17.72 -14.15
CA GLN A 404 -4.66 -16.37 -14.45
C GLN A 404 -5.22 -15.90 -15.81
N ASP A 405 -5.76 -14.69 -15.85
CA ASP A 405 -6.26 -14.06 -17.08
C ASP A 405 -5.63 -12.67 -17.24
N THR A 406 -4.89 -12.48 -18.35
CA THR A 406 -4.27 -11.21 -18.73
C THR A 406 -4.88 -10.60 -19.98
N SER A 407 -5.97 -11.16 -20.50
CA SER A 407 -6.63 -10.70 -21.74
C SER A 407 -7.36 -9.36 -21.60
N GLY A 408 -7.66 -8.94 -20.37
CA GLY A 408 -8.27 -7.66 -20.05
C GLY A 408 -7.41 -6.43 -20.34
N ALA A 409 -8.05 -5.26 -20.30
CA ALA A 409 -7.37 -3.97 -20.34
C ALA A 409 -6.97 -3.52 -18.93
N TRP A 410 -5.68 -3.54 -18.61
CA TRP A 410 -5.19 -3.24 -17.27
C TRP A 410 -4.44 -1.91 -17.21
N LEU A 411 -4.52 -1.22 -16.07
CA LEU A 411 -3.78 0.01 -15.83
C LEU A 411 -2.27 -0.24 -15.73
N PHE A 412 -1.88 -1.34 -15.09
CA PHE A 412 -0.48 -1.69 -14.80
C PHE A 412 0.01 -2.94 -15.54
N CYS A 413 -0.76 -3.51 -16.47
CA CYS A 413 -0.32 -4.62 -17.31
C CYS A 413 -0.76 -4.42 -18.75
N ARG A 414 0.08 -4.78 -19.72
CA ARG A 414 -0.37 -4.78 -21.12
C ARG A 414 -1.44 -5.84 -21.33
N MET A 415 -2.32 -5.63 -22.29
CA MET A 415 -3.21 -6.69 -22.75
C MET A 415 -2.39 -7.90 -23.19
N ASN A 416 -2.79 -9.09 -22.74
CA ASN A 416 -2.05 -10.35 -22.92
C ASN A 416 -0.60 -10.30 -22.39
N CYS A 417 -0.35 -9.52 -21.34
CA CYS A 417 0.97 -9.48 -20.71
C CYS A 417 1.39 -10.86 -20.20
N SER A 418 2.70 -11.09 -20.25
CA SER A 418 3.35 -12.30 -19.75
C SER A 418 4.52 -11.91 -18.84
N ALA A 419 5.06 -12.92 -18.15
CA ALA A 419 6.23 -12.76 -17.30
C ALA A 419 7.43 -12.18 -18.09
N PRO A 420 8.35 -11.46 -17.42
CA PRO A 420 8.40 -11.25 -15.98
C PRO A 420 7.33 -10.26 -15.50
N PHE A 421 6.66 -10.63 -14.40
CA PHE A 421 5.74 -9.74 -13.71
C PHE A 421 6.46 -9.02 -12.58
N ASN A 422 5.97 -7.85 -12.20
CA ASN A 422 6.46 -7.09 -11.06
C ASN A 422 7.98 -6.81 -11.11
N ASP A 423 8.53 -6.69 -12.32
CA ASP A 423 9.92 -6.27 -12.52
C ASP A 423 10.02 -4.76 -12.28
N GLU A 424 10.92 -4.35 -11.38
CA GLU A 424 11.21 -2.94 -11.16
C GLU A 424 11.97 -2.38 -12.38
N LEU A 425 11.35 -1.42 -13.08
CA LEU A 425 11.94 -0.74 -14.26
C LEU A 425 12.28 0.73 -14.01
N ALA A 426 11.88 1.26 -12.87
CA ALA A 426 12.14 2.63 -12.46
C ALA A 426 12.38 2.67 -10.96
N GLU A 427 13.41 3.40 -10.54
CA GLU A 427 13.77 3.56 -9.14
C GLU A 427 13.96 5.03 -8.80
N TYR A 428 13.48 5.46 -7.65
CA TYR A 428 13.75 6.79 -7.15
C TYR A 428 15.14 6.82 -6.49
N SER A 429 16.06 7.57 -7.09
CA SER A 429 17.39 7.86 -6.58
C SER A 429 17.52 9.37 -6.45
N ALA A 430 17.17 9.87 -5.26
CA ALA A 430 16.91 11.28 -5.05
C ALA A 430 18.04 12.18 -5.60
N PRO A 431 17.70 13.26 -6.32
CA PRO A 431 16.33 13.73 -6.61
C PRO A 431 15.70 13.12 -7.88
N ASN A 432 16.38 12.16 -8.53
CA ASN A 432 16.04 11.65 -9.86
C ASN A 432 15.24 10.35 -9.83
N ILE A 433 14.64 10.00 -10.96
CA ILE A 433 14.23 8.62 -11.26
C ILE A 433 15.29 8.04 -12.19
N VAL A 434 15.77 6.83 -11.91
CA VAL A 434 16.82 6.14 -12.67
C VAL A 434 16.38 4.73 -13.04
N SER A 435 16.95 4.17 -14.09
CA SER A 435 16.85 2.73 -14.31
C SER A 435 17.49 1.99 -13.12
N PRO A 436 16.85 0.95 -12.57
CA PRO A 436 17.42 0.19 -11.47
C PRO A 436 18.76 -0.44 -11.86
N THR A 437 19.68 -0.56 -10.89
CA THR A 437 21.02 -1.05 -11.18
C THR A 437 20.98 -2.52 -11.63
N GLY A 438 21.53 -2.80 -12.81
CA GLY A 438 21.51 -4.14 -13.42
C GLY A 438 20.31 -4.39 -14.33
N VAL A 439 19.39 -3.43 -14.44
CA VAL A 439 18.34 -3.39 -15.46
C VAL A 439 18.86 -2.61 -16.66
N THR A 440 18.79 -3.20 -17.86
CA THR A 440 19.27 -2.60 -19.11
C THR A 440 18.19 -1.82 -19.85
N GLN A 441 16.95 -1.95 -19.38
CA GLN A 441 15.75 -1.42 -19.98
C GLN A 441 15.61 0.06 -19.55
N PRO A 442 15.14 0.92 -20.47
CA PRO A 442 14.75 2.28 -20.12
C PRO A 442 13.73 2.33 -18.98
N ILE A 443 13.69 3.47 -18.29
CA ILE A 443 12.62 3.79 -17.35
C ILE A 443 11.28 3.67 -18.08
N GLY A 444 10.36 2.90 -17.52
CA GLY A 444 9.06 2.65 -18.14
C GLY A 444 8.14 1.78 -17.28
N PRO A 445 6.92 1.50 -17.79
CA PRO A 445 5.93 0.69 -17.08
C PRO A 445 6.31 -0.79 -17.05
N SER A 446 6.15 -1.41 -15.87
CA SER A 446 6.28 -2.86 -15.67
C SER A 446 4.97 -3.59 -15.97
N ASN A 447 5.05 -4.87 -16.35
CA ASN A 447 3.88 -5.75 -16.33
C ASN A 447 3.61 -6.13 -14.87
N THR A 448 2.50 -5.67 -14.30
CA THR A 448 2.15 -5.90 -12.90
C THR A 448 1.12 -7.02 -12.79
N ILE A 449 1.24 -7.87 -11.77
CA ILE A 449 0.26 -8.89 -11.41
C ILE A 449 -0.02 -8.81 -9.90
N ARG A 450 -1.24 -9.13 -9.51
CA ARG A 450 -1.64 -9.32 -8.11
C ARG A 450 -1.47 -10.79 -7.74
N TRP A 451 -0.45 -11.10 -6.94
CA TRP A 451 -0.30 -12.41 -6.33
C TRP A 451 -1.30 -12.56 -5.17
N HIS A 452 -1.87 -13.75 -4.99
CA HIS A 452 -2.84 -14.06 -3.93
C HIS A 452 -3.96 -13.02 -3.83
N ALA A 453 -4.74 -12.88 -4.91
CA ALA A 453 -5.71 -11.79 -5.10
C ALA A 453 -6.70 -11.52 -3.96
N TRP A 454 -6.96 -12.52 -3.12
CA TRP A 454 -7.89 -12.48 -1.98
C TRP A 454 -7.20 -12.71 -0.63
N GLY A 455 -5.88 -12.57 -0.62
CA GLY A 455 -5.01 -12.56 0.55
C GLY A 455 -4.86 -13.89 1.29
N ALA A 456 -5.16 -15.03 0.65
CA ALA A 456 -4.80 -16.36 1.12
C ALA A 456 -3.86 -17.09 0.13
N ALA A 457 -2.82 -17.74 0.66
CA ALA A 457 -1.91 -18.59 -0.09
C ALA A 457 -2.64 -19.82 -0.63
N TYR A 458 -2.39 -20.29 -1.85
CA TYR A 458 -2.99 -21.55 -2.34
C TYR A 458 -2.42 -22.81 -1.62
N ASN A 459 -1.32 -22.67 -0.88
CA ASN A 459 -0.51 -23.77 -0.35
C ASN A 459 -0.31 -23.75 1.18
N THR A 460 -0.79 -22.73 1.88
CA THR A 460 -0.70 -22.61 3.35
C THR A 460 -2.03 -22.09 3.91
N SER A 461 -2.41 -22.60 5.09
CA SER A 461 -3.64 -22.19 5.77
C SER A 461 -3.46 -20.77 6.29
N PRO A 462 -4.22 -19.76 5.81
CA PRO A 462 -4.02 -18.37 6.19
C PRO A 462 -4.41 -18.08 7.65
N ASN A 463 -5.19 -18.97 8.25
CA ASN A 463 -5.63 -18.96 9.64
C ASN A 463 -5.81 -20.42 10.10
N ALA A 464 -5.98 -20.66 11.40
CA ALA A 464 -6.09 -22.01 11.97
C ALA A 464 -7.34 -22.78 11.47
N ASP A 465 -8.34 -22.08 10.92
CA ASP A 465 -9.70 -22.60 10.77
C ASP A 465 -10.22 -22.68 9.32
N ALA A 466 -9.44 -22.28 8.30
CA ALA A 466 -9.91 -22.28 6.91
C ALA A 466 -8.81 -22.62 5.88
N THR A 467 -9.17 -23.45 4.90
CA THR A 467 -8.38 -23.64 3.68
C THR A 467 -8.39 -22.37 2.82
N SER A 468 -7.43 -22.24 1.91
CA SER A 468 -7.34 -21.09 0.99
C SER A 468 -8.61 -20.82 0.19
N PRO A 469 -9.27 -21.84 -0.42
CA PRO A 469 -10.55 -21.63 -1.09
C PRO A 469 -11.63 -21.07 -0.15
N GLN A 470 -11.70 -21.55 1.09
CA GLN A 470 -12.67 -21.06 2.08
C GLN A 470 -12.37 -19.61 2.48
N SER A 471 -11.10 -19.27 2.70
CA SER A 471 -10.68 -17.91 3.02
C SER A 471 -10.97 -16.94 1.87
N ASN A 472 -10.62 -17.30 0.63
CA ASN A 472 -10.94 -16.51 -0.56
C ASN A 472 -12.45 -16.31 -0.72
N SER A 473 -13.26 -17.32 -0.39
CA SER A 473 -14.73 -17.22 -0.46
C SER A 473 -15.30 -16.17 0.49
N LEU A 474 -14.69 -15.96 1.67
CA LEU A 474 -15.11 -14.89 2.59
C LEU A 474 -14.92 -13.51 1.97
N VAL A 475 -13.76 -13.26 1.34
CA VAL A 475 -13.46 -11.96 0.69
C VAL A 475 -14.31 -11.76 -0.57
N ILE A 476 -14.50 -12.80 -1.39
CA ILE A 476 -15.35 -12.72 -2.58
C ILE A 476 -16.81 -12.48 -2.18
N SER A 477 -17.32 -13.17 -1.16
CA SER A 477 -18.71 -13.02 -0.72
C SER A 477 -19.02 -11.66 -0.11
N ILE A 478 -18.12 -11.07 0.67
CA ILE A 478 -18.33 -9.72 1.22
C ILE A 478 -18.32 -8.66 0.11
N ASN A 479 -17.42 -8.76 -0.88
CA ASN A 479 -17.43 -7.87 -2.04
C ASN A 479 -18.75 -7.98 -2.79
N ASN A 480 -19.22 -9.20 -3.11
CA ASN A 480 -20.51 -9.42 -3.76
C ASN A 480 -21.67 -8.83 -2.95
N SER A 481 -21.64 -9.00 -1.62
CA SER A 481 -22.67 -8.50 -0.72
C SER A 481 -22.70 -6.97 -0.70
N VAL A 482 -21.57 -6.31 -0.48
CA VAL A 482 -21.50 -4.85 -0.37
C VAL A 482 -21.71 -4.18 -1.73
N MET A 483 -20.98 -4.61 -2.77
CA MET A 483 -21.13 -4.04 -4.12
C MET A 483 -22.53 -4.26 -4.71
N GLY A 484 -23.18 -5.38 -4.36
CA GLY A 484 -24.56 -5.65 -4.76
C GLY A 484 -25.57 -4.66 -4.16
N GLN A 485 -25.23 -4.03 -3.04
CA GLN A 485 -26.09 -3.07 -2.32
C GLN A 485 -25.73 -1.61 -2.60
N ILE A 486 -24.52 -1.33 -3.09
CA ILE A 486 -24.13 0.01 -3.55
C ILE A 486 -24.99 0.41 -4.78
N PRO A 487 -25.68 1.57 -4.75
CA PRO A 487 -26.49 2.05 -5.86
C PRO A 487 -25.69 2.19 -7.16
N ASN A 488 -26.34 1.91 -8.29
CA ASN A 488 -25.71 2.07 -9.60
C ASN A 488 -25.32 3.54 -9.84
N GLY A 489 -24.12 3.77 -10.37
CA GLY A 489 -23.55 5.10 -10.59
C GLY A 489 -22.69 5.63 -9.44
N ASP A 490 -22.68 4.96 -8.29
CA ASP A 490 -21.73 5.26 -7.23
C ASP A 490 -20.34 4.72 -7.58
N ILE A 491 -19.34 5.62 -7.62
CA ILE A 491 -17.97 5.29 -8.04
C ILE A 491 -17.26 4.35 -7.06
N ARG A 492 -17.71 4.27 -5.80
CA ARG A 492 -17.11 3.39 -4.79
C ARG A 492 -17.30 1.91 -5.14
N LYS A 493 -18.28 1.58 -5.99
CA LYS A 493 -18.49 0.24 -6.55
C LYS A 493 -17.34 -0.23 -7.46
N ASN A 494 -16.46 0.68 -7.89
CA ASN A 494 -15.30 0.36 -8.72
C ASN A 494 -14.06 -0.01 -7.90
N TYR A 495 -14.15 -0.10 -6.57
CA TYR A 495 -13.04 -0.43 -5.68
C TYR A 495 -13.27 -1.78 -5.02
N LEU A 496 -12.38 -2.71 -5.33
CA LEU A 496 -12.36 -4.07 -4.82
C LEU A 496 -11.68 -4.12 -3.45
N PHE A 497 -12.35 -4.72 -2.46
CA PHE A 497 -11.72 -5.13 -1.21
C PHE A 497 -10.86 -6.38 -1.46
N THR A 498 -9.55 -6.29 -1.30
CA THR A 498 -8.64 -7.44 -1.54
C THR A 498 -8.41 -8.26 -0.27
N GLY A 499 -8.74 -7.71 0.90
CA GLY A 499 -8.74 -8.41 2.19
C GLY A 499 -8.31 -7.54 3.38
N SER A 500 -8.24 -8.18 4.54
CA SER A 500 -7.79 -7.55 5.79
C SER A 500 -7.06 -8.55 6.70
N THR A 501 -6.00 -8.10 7.36
CA THR A 501 -5.25 -8.88 8.36
C THR A 501 -5.16 -8.14 9.70
N TRP A 502 -5.06 -8.90 10.77
CA TRP A 502 -4.91 -8.47 12.18
C TRP A 502 -4.24 -9.60 12.95
N THR A 503 -3.96 -9.43 14.24
CA THR A 503 -3.39 -10.51 15.05
C THR A 503 -4.44 -11.20 15.90
N ASN A 504 -4.25 -12.50 16.15
CA ASN A 504 -5.10 -13.23 17.07
C ASN A 504 -5.04 -12.57 18.46
N SER A 505 -6.19 -12.22 19.02
CA SER A 505 -6.33 -11.58 20.33
C SER A 505 -5.65 -10.20 20.48
N GLY A 506 -5.35 -9.53 19.36
CA GLY A 506 -4.82 -8.16 19.36
C GLY A 506 -3.50 -8.00 20.09
N VAL A 507 -2.59 -8.95 19.89
CA VAL A 507 -1.22 -8.91 20.40
C VAL A 507 -0.25 -8.40 19.34
N GLU A 508 0.98 -8.07 19.73
CA GLU A 508 1.96 -7.52 18.78
C GLU A 508 2.25 -8.57 17.67
N PRO A 509 2.28 -8.19 16.38
CA PRO A 509 2.58 -9.13 15.32
C PRO A 509 3.96 -9.77 15.50
N ASN A 510 4.03 -11.08 15.35
CA ASN A 510 5.26 -11.85 15.51
C ASN A 510 5.63 -12.59 14.22
N ASN A 511 6.52 -11.98 13.44
CA ASN A 511 7.06 -12.62 12.24
C ASN A 511 7.90 -13.87 12.62
N PRO A 512 7.75 -15.03 11.93
CA PRO A 512 7.02 -15.22 10.67
C PRO A 512 5.59 -15.73 10.78
N PHE A 513 4.78 -15.34 9.81
CA PHE A 513 3.37 -15.69 9.63
C PHE A 513 3.03 -17.15 9.91
N TYR A 514 1.79 -17.35 10.38
CA TYR A 514 1.22 -18.67 10.64
C TYR A 514 1.42 -19.61 9.43
N GLY A 515 2.03 -20.78 9.65
CA GLY A 515 2.15 -21.84 8.65
C GLY A 515 3.33 -21.78 7.68
N ASN A 516 4.37 -20.96 7.91
CA ASN A 516 5.58 -20.96 7.07
C ASN A 516 6.28 -22.36 7.08
N PRO A 517 6.37 -23.08 5.93
CA PRO A 517 6.97 -24.41 5.85
C PRO A 517 8.51 -24.40 5.94
N ASN A 518 9.14 -23.23 5.84
CA ASN A 518 10.55 -23.00 6.10
C ASN A 518 10.66 -22.00 7.26
N PRO A 519 10.46 -22.43 8.52
CA PRO A 519 10.87 -21.61 9.65
C PRO A 519 12.34 -21.25 9.44
N VAL A 520 12.67 -19.96 9.52
CA VAL A 520 14.06 -19.55 9.73
C VAL A 520 14.56 -20.43 10.89
N PRO A 521 15.67 -21.19 10.77
CA PRO A 521 16.05 -22.14 11.78
C PRO A 521 16.57 -21.38 13.00
N ALA A 522 15.65 -20.99 13.87
CA ALA A 522 15.92 -20.63 15.24
C ALA A 522 14.83 -21.31 16.09
N PRO A 523 15.18 -22.29 16.95
CA PRO A 523 14.24 -23.02 17.81
C PRO A 523 13.62 -22.16 18.93
N SER A 524 13.56 -20.83 18.75
CA SER A 524 13.21 -19.84 19.77
C SER A 524 12.13 -18.84 19.35
N PHE A 525 11.52 -18.95 18.16
CA PHE A 525 10.45 -18.05 17.75
C PHE A 525 9.08 -18.77 17.76
N PRO A 526 8.05 -18.19 18.38
CA PRO A 526 6.68 -18.72 18.31
C PRO A 526 6.12 -18.66 16.88
N PRO A 527 5.11 -19.49 16.53
CA PRO A 527 4.37 -19.34 15.27
C PRO A 527 3.77 -17.94 15.13
N GLY A 528 3.70 -17.44 13.89
CA GLY A 528 3.03 -16.17 13.59
C GLY A 528 1.58 -16.14 14.05
N ASN A 529 1.16 -14.98 14.54
CA ASN A 529 -0.15 -14.73 15.13
C ASN A 529 -1.06 -13.94 14.19
N GLU A 530 -0.60 -13.60 13.00
CA GLU A 530 -1.35 -12.89 11.98
C GLU A 530 -2.45 -13.79 11.40
N ILE A 531 -3.68 -13.30 11.41
CA ILE A 531 -4.89 -14.00 10.93
C ILE A 531 -5.69 -13.11 9.95
N GLY A 532 -6.84 -13.59 9.51
CA GLY A 532 -7.60 -12.99 8.41
C GLY A 532 -7.03 -13.40 7.05
N THR A 533 -6.66 -12.42 6.24
CA THR A 533 -5.98 -12.60 4.96
C THR A 533 -4.47 -12.44 5.12
N SER A 534 -3.80 -13.47 5.62
CA SER A 534 -2.39 -13.42 6.04
C SER A 534 -1.35 -13.46 4.90
N GLN A 535 -1.78 -13.43 3.64
CA GLN A 535 -0.90 -13.23 2.48
C GLN A 535 -1.43 -12.13 1.55
N ILE A 536 -1.60 -10.93 2.10
CA ILE A 536 -2.24 -9.80 1.40
C ILE A 536 -1.22 -8.75 0.94
N SER A 537 -1.46 -8.17 -0.23
CA SER A 537 -0.74 -7.02 -0.78
C SER A 537 -1.66 -6.18 -1.67
N ASN A 538 -1.23 -4.95 -1.99
CA ASN A 538 -1.85 -4.09 -2.99
C ASN A 538 -0.96 -3.99 -4.23
N ALA A 539 -1.51 -4.30 -5.40
CA ALA A 539 -0.75 -4.27 -6.66
C ALA A 539 -0.22 -2.88 -7.05
N SER A 540 -0.73 -1.81 -6.44
CA SER A 540 -0.26 -0.44 -6.64
C SER A 540 0.66 0.10 -5.53
N MET A 541 0.77 -0.57 -4.37
CA MET A 541 1.59 -0.10 -3.24
C MET A 541 2.69 -1.07 -2.80
N GLU A 542 2.57 -2.37 -3.10
CA GLU A 542 3.55 -3.43 -2.80
C GLU A 542 3.99 -4.17 -4.08
N THR A 543 3.84 -3.57 -5.26
CA THR A 543 4.07 -4.19 -6.59
C THR A 543 5.34 -5.03 -6.70
N TYR A 544 6.50 -4.49 -6.32
CA TYR A 544 7.81 -5.10 -6.38
C TYR A 544 8.16 -5.86 -5.11
N GLN A 545 7.51 -5.55 -3.97
CA GLN A 545 7.63 -6.35 -2.75
C GLN A 545 6.94 -7.72 -2.91
N GLN A 546 5.91 -7.76 -3.74
CA GLN A 546 5.28 -8.97 -4.25
C GLN A 546 6.25 -9.91 -5.00
N GLY A 547 7.36 -9.39 -5.51
CA GLY A 547 8.33 -10.18 -6.25
C GLY A 547 7.81 -10.68 -7.60
N THR A 548 8.69 -11.35 -8.34
CA THR A 548 8.49 -11.67 -9.77
C THR A 548 7.88 -13.05 -10.02
N SER A 549 7.60 -13.80 -8.94
CA SER A 549 6.91 -15.08 -9.00
C SER A 549 6.10 -15.34 -7.73
N ASP A 550 5.01 -16.08 -7.89
CA ASP A 550 4.08 -16.51 -6.84
C ASP A 550 4.80 -17.11 -5.61
N ASN A 551 5.82 -17.93 -5.84
CA ASN A 551 6.62 -18.58 -4.78
C ASN A 551 7.42 -17.60 -3.90
N THR A 552 7.72 -16.38 -4.39
CA THR A 552 8.58 -15.44 -3.65
C THR A 552 7.77 -14.65 -2.62
N PHE A 553 6.51 -14.36 -2.93
CA PHE A 553 5.58 -13.74 -1.99
C PHE A 553 5.00 -14.77 -1.02
N GLY A 554 4.67 -15.97 -1.51
CA GLY A 554 4.07 -17.04 -0.72
C GLY A 554 4.91 -17.54 0.46
N GLN A 555 6.15 -17.07 0.60
CA GLN A 555 7.01 -17.37 1.75
C GLN A 555 7.00 -16.27 2.84
N TYR A 556 6.62 -15.01 2.53
CA TYR A 556 6.79 -13.86 3.44
C TYR A 556 5.83 -12.66 3.27
N GLY A 557 4.79 -12.73 2.44
CA GLY A 557 4.08 -11.53 1.99
C GLY A 557 2.83 -11.12 2.77
N ASN A 558 2.94 -10.32 3.83
CA ASN A 558 1.83 -9.47 4.28
C ASN A 558 2.34 -8.17 4.96
N CYS A 559 1.40 -7.30 5.36
CA CYS A 559 1.67 -6.02 6.02
C CYS A 559 2.63 -6.14 7.22
N PHE A 560 2.38 -7.10 8.11
CA PHE A 560 3.15 -7.33 9.33
C PHE A 560 4.55 -7.90 9.08
N GLN A 561 4.95 -8.12 7.82
CA GLN A 561 6.35 -8.47 7.48
C GLN A 561 7.27 -7.30 7.84
N CYS A 562 6.78 -6.09 7.58
CA CYS A 562 7.45 -4.85 7.90
C CYS A 562 6.91 -4.23 9.18
N HIS A 563 5.63 -4.44 9.49
CA HIS A 563 4.95 -3.91 10.67
C HIS A 563 4.96 -4.91 11.84
N ASN A 564 6.13 -5.18 12.42
CA ASN A 564 6.28 -6.05 13.60
C ASN A 564 7.40 -5.57 14.53
N THR A 565 7.41 -6.04 15.77
CA THR A 565 8.60 -5.96 16.63
C THR A 565 9.47 -7.20 16.41
N THR A 566 10.66 -7.05 15.82
CA THR A 566 11.60 -8.18 15.60
C THR A 566 12.30 -8.62 16.91
N THR A 567 11.56 -9.08 17.93
CA THR A 567 12.12 -9.59 19.18
C THR A 567 11.86 -11.09 19.36
N ALA A 568 12.82 -11.81 19.95
CA ALA A 568 12.69 -13.26 20.25
C ALA A 568 11.52 -13.57 21.20
N THR A 569 11.15 -12.59 22.02
CA THR A 569 9.93 -12.56 22.83
C THR A 569 9.14 -11.33 22.42
N PRO A 570 8.16 -11.47 21.50
CA PRO A 570 7.25 -10.39 21.17
C PRO A 570 6.54 -9.91 22.44
N PRO A 571 6.45 -8.60 22.69
CA PRO A 571 5.63 -8.08 23.77
C PRO A 571 4.19 -8.60 23.63
N THR A 572 3.54 -8.91 24.75
CA THR A 572 2.09 -9.21 24.75
C THR A 572 1.23 -7.97 24.48
N THR A 573 1.86 -6.79 24.42
CA THR A 573 1.20 -5.49 24.26
C THR A 573 1.65 -4.85 22.95
N PRO A 574 0.76 -4.71 21.96
CA PRO A 574 1.04 -3.95 20.74
C PRO A 574 1.51 -2.55 21.03
N SER A 575 2.57 -2.15 20.34
CA SER A 575 3.16 -0.84 20.41
C SER A 575 2.68 0.02 19.24
N VAL A 576 2.45 1.31 19.48
CA VAL A 576 2.22 2.33 18.44
C VAL A 576 3.36 2.39 17.40
N GLN A 577 4.51 1.78 17.69
CA GLN A 577 5.65 1.61 16.78
C GLN A 577 5.32 0.73 15.56
N ILE A 578 4.23 -0.03 15.60
CA ILE A 578 3.74 -0.76 14.43
C ILE A 578 3.42 0.17 13.26
N SER A 579 3.05 1.43 13.53
CA SER A 579 2.96 2.50 12.54
C SER A 579 4.34 3.15 12.38
N HIS A 580 4.96 3.01 11.22
CA HIS A 580 6.29 3.58 10.99
C HIS A 580 6.30 5.12 10.99
N ILE A 581 5.15 5.77 10.74
CA ILE A 581 5.07 7.24 10.78
C ILE A 581 5.07 7.79 12.22
N TRP A 582 4.66 6.99 13.22
CA TRP A 582 4.46 7.44 14.60
C TRP A 582 5.70 8.10 15.20
N SER A 583 6.84 7.41 15.14
CA SER A 583 8.06 7.86 15.82
C SER A 583 8.60 9.16 15.23
N SER A 584 8.52 9.30 13.91
CA SER A 584 9.02 10.48 13.19
C SER A 584 8.07 11.68 13.24
N LEU A 585 6.77 11.46 13.47
CA LEU A 585 5.76 12.51 13.54
C LEU A 585 5.97 13.45 14.72
N GLN A 586 6.07 14.75 14.47
CA GLN A 586 6.09 15.75 15.52
C GLN A 586 4.67 16.00 16.07
N PRO A 587 4.53 16.28 17.38
CA PRO A 587 3.24 16.68 17.93
C PRO A 587 2.70 17.92 17.22
N LEU A 588 1.37 18.06 17.18
CA LEU A 588 0.73 19.30 16.73
C LEU A 588 1.21 20.48 17.59
N MET A 589 1.39 21.64 16.97
CA MET A 589 1.54 22.89 17.71
C MET A 589 0.16 23.32 18.19
N VAL A 590 -0.23 22.82 19.35
CA VAL A 590 -1.48 23.21 20.01
C VAL A 590 -1.24 24.51 20.78
N GLN A 591 -2.16 25.48 20.65
CA GLN A 591 -2.09 26.77 21.33
C GLN A 591 -2.75 26.72 22.70
#